data_AF-A0A1E4G361-F1
#
_entry.id   AF-A0A1E4G361-F1
#
_cell.length_a   1.000
_cell.length_b   1.000
_cell.length_c   1.000
_cell.angle_alpha   90.00
_cell.angle_beta   90.00
_cell.angle_gamma   90.00
#
_symmetry.space_group_name_H-M   'P 1'
#
loop_
_entity.id
_entity.type
_entity.pdbx_description
1 polymer ?
#
loop_
_entity_poly.entity_id
_entity_poly.type
_entity_poly.pdbx_seq_one_letter_code
_entity_poly.pdbx_strand_id
1 'polypeptide(L)'
;MRKGKLFCLTASLLMLFACWRSQFDPSIPAGEVVPVTAMMVAITHAVWRGPYRPLRWWHAPGLLTSLLLAGWGAWTFQPQEETGLRAFFTAFIVLALSYGIACTATLPDTPWRRHVLEPTRRFAGYSIPFVDFGLVFAPFLFPILALRYFIRSPRD
;
A
#
# COMPACT_ATOMS: atom_id res chain seq x y z
N MET A 1 -12.12 0.56 13.40
CA MET A 1 -12.15 0.01 12.02
C MET A 1 -13.26 0.55 11.10
N ARG A 2 -14.55 0.61 11.52
CA ARG A 2 -15.65 1.08 10.63
C ARG A 2 -15.47 2.51 10.09
N LYS A 3 -14.98 3.45 10.91
CA LYS A 3 -14.74 4.86 10.51
C LYS A 3 -13.69 5.01 9.40
N GLY A 4 -12.57 4.27 9.47
CA GLY A 4 -11.51 4.31 8.44
C GLY A 4 -11.95 3.72 7.11
N LYS A 5 -12.75 2.62 7.13
CA LYS A 5 -13.31 2.04 5.90
C LYS A 5 -14.29 2.98 5.19
N LEU A 6 -15.11 3.70 5.95
CA LEU A 6 -16.04 4.68 5.41
C LEU A 6 -15.28 5.86 4.80
N PHE A 7 -14.30 6.40 5.52
CA PHE A 7 -13.44 7.49 5.04
C PHE A 7 -12.74 7.14 3.73
N CYS A 8 -12.06 6.00 3.65
CA CYS A 8 -11.39 5.56 2.42
C CYS A 8 -12.36 5.38 1.26
N LEU A 9 -13.56 4.83 1.53
CA LEU A 9 -14.60 4.70 0.50
C LEU A 9 -15.06 6.07 -0.02
N THR A 10 -15.39 7.01 0.88
CA THR A 10 -15.80 8.36 0.48
C THR A 10 -14.71 9.09 -0.29
N ALA A 11 -13.46 8.98 0.15
CA ALA A 11 -12.32 9.57 -0.55
C ALA A 11 -12.12 8.94 -1.94
N SER A 12 -12.21 7.61 -2.07
CA SER A 12 -12.15 6.96 -3.38
C SER A 12 -13.29 7.39 -4.31
N LEU A 13 -14.52 7.53 -3.82
CA LEU A 13 -15.65 7.99 -4.62
C LEU A 13 -15.46 9.44 -5.10
N LEU A 14 -14.98 10.32 -4.22
CA LEU A 14 -14.64 11.71 -4.57
C LEU A 14 -13.53 11.77 -5.63
N MET A 15 -12.48 10.96 -5.48
CA MET A 15 -11.37 10.90 -6.44
C MET A 15 -11.82 10.33 -7.79
N LEU A 16 -12.66 9.30 -7.81
CA LEU A 16 -13.26 8.76 -9.03
C LEU A 16 -14.15 9.80 -9.73
N PHE A 17 -14.93 10.56 -8.96
CA PHE A 17 -15.73 11.66 -9.50
C PHE A 17 -14.85 12.77 -10.09
N ALA A 18 -13.78 13.16 -9.40
CA ALA A 18 -12.82 14.15 -9.90
C ALA A 18 -12.12 13.67 -11.20
N CYS A 19 -11.75 12.39 -11.24
CA CYS A 19 -11.15 11.74 -12.40
C CYS A 19 -12.11 11.65 -13.60
N TRP A 20 -13.40 11.41 -13.35
CA TRP A 20 -14.42 11.46 -14.40
C TRP A 20 -14.61 12.89 -14.90
N ARG A 21 -14.72 13.86 -13.98
CA ARG A 21 -14.93 15.26 -14.32
C ARG A 21 -13.75 15.89 -15.07
N SER A 22 -12.51 15.48 -14.78
CA SER A 22 -11.32 15.98 -15.50
C SER A 22 -11.31 15.65 -16.99
N GLN A 23 -12.16 14.73 -17.46
CA GLN A 23 -12.34 14.46 -18.89
C GLN A 23 -13.14 15.56 -19.61
N PHE A 24 -13.93 16.33 -18.86
CA PHE A 24 -14.84 17.35 -19.39
C PHE A 24 -14.47 18.76 -18.91
N ASP A 25 -13.71 18.88 -17.82
CA ASP A 25 -13.35 20.14 -17.19
C ASP A 25 -11.81 20.33 -17.20
N PRO A 26 -11.27 21.17 -18.10
CA PRO A 26 -9.84 21.40 -18.23
C PRO A 26 -9.23 22.17 -17.05
N SER A 27 -10.06 22.72 -16.14
CA SER A 27 -9.56 23.32 -14.89
C SER A 27 -9.07 22.28 -13.89
N ILE A 28 -9.41 21.00 -14.09
CA ILE A 28 -9.00 19.90 -13.23
C ILE A 28 -7.74 19.24 -13.82
N PRO A 29 -6.61 19.23 -13.09
CA PRO A 29 -5.35 18.69 -13.61
C PRO A 29 -5.40 17.15 -13.68
N ALA A 30 -5.81 16.62 -14.83
CA ALA A 30 -5.91 15.18 -15.07
C ALA A 30 -4.59 14.44 -14.80
N GLY A 31 -3.44 15.10 -15.05
CA GLY A 31 -2.10 14.57 -14.79
C GLY A 31 -1.81 14.31 -13.30
N GLU A 32 -2.55 14.92 -12.38
CA GLU A 32 -2.42 14.70 -10.93
C GLU A 32 -3.56 13.86 -10.38
N VAL A 33 -4.79 14.14 -10.84
CA VAL A 33 -6.00 13.48 -10.32
C VAL A 33 -6.05 12.01 -10.70
N VAL A 34 -5.70 11.65 -11.94
CA VAL A 34 -5.76 10.25 -12.40
C VAL A 34 -4.76 9.37 -11.62
N PRO A 35 -3.48 9.74 -11.48
CA PRO A 35 -2.53 8.94 -10.71
C PRO A 35 -2.87 8.82 -9.22
N VAL A 36 -3.34 9.91 -8.59
CA VAL A 36 -3.75 9.89 -7.18
C VAL A 36 -4.99 9.03 -6.98
N THR A 37 -5.93 9.05 -7.91
CA THR A 37 -7.12 8.17 -7.88
C THR A 37 -6.71 6.70 -7.96
N ALA A 38 -5.77 6.37 -8.85
CA ALA A 38 -5.23 5.01 -9.00
C ALA A 38 -4.61 4.49 -7.69
N MET A 39 -3.79 5.31 -7.02
CA MET A 39 -3.22 4.98 -5.70
C MET A 39 -4.31 4.85 -4.63
N MET A 40 -5.28 5.76 -4.59
CA MET A 40 -6.34 5.77 -3.58
C MET A 40 -7.27 4.55 -3.68
N VAL A 41 -7.61 4.10 -4.88
CA VAL A 41 -8.42 2.88 -5.08
C VAL A 41 -7.69 1.66 -4.53
N ALA A 42 -6.38 1.54 -4.75
CA ALA A 42 -5.57 0.46 -4.22
C ALA A 42 -5.47 0.49 -2.68
N ILE A 43 -5.29 1.67 -2.10
CA ILE A 43 -5.33 1.88 -0.63
C ILE A 43 -6.69 1.44 -0.07
N THR A 44 -7.78 1.87 -0.70
CA THR A 44 -9.14 1.51 -0.28
C THR A 44 -9.37 0.01 -0.36
N HIS A 45 -8.91 -0.67 -1.42
CA HIS A 45 -8.96 -2.13 -1.50
C HIS A 45 -8.21 -2.81 -0.34
N ALA A 46 -7.00 -2.34 0.00
CA ALA A 46 -6.23 -2.86 1.13
C ALA A 46 -6.96 -2.66 2.48
N VAL A 47 -7.51 -1.46 2.71
CA VAL A 47 -8.27 -1.12 3.93
C VAL A 47 -9.56 -1.93 4.03
N TRP A 48 -10.26 -2.15 2.91
CA TRP A 48 -11.54 -2.85 2.89
C TRP A 48 -11.41 -4.35 3.06
N ARG A 49 -10.37 -4.97 2.49
CA ARG A 49 -9.99 -6.36 2.80
C ARG A 49 -9.94 -6.55 4.32
N GLY A 50 -9.40 -5.56 5.02
CA GLY A 50 -9.32 -5.54 6.48
C GLY A 50 -8.28 -6.53 7.01
N PRO A 51 -7.89 -6.39 8.28
CA PRO A 51 -6.84 -7.19 8.87
C PRO A 51 -7.27 -8.65 9.05
N TYR A 52 -6.29 -9.54 8.94
CA TYR A 52 -6.39 -10.98 9.20
C TYR A 52 -7.47 -11.71 8.37
N ARG A 53 -7.56 -11.43 7.06
CA ARG A 53 -8.33 -12.27 6.14
C ARG A 53 -7.42 -13.20 5.34
N PRO A 54 -7.69 -14.52 5.31
CA PRO A 54 -6.87 -15.45 4.54
C PRO A 54 -6.85 -15.04 3.07
N LEU A 55 -5.65 -15.00 2.49
CA LEU A 55 -5.49 -14.74 1.07
C LEU A 55 -5.87 -16.01 0.32
N ARG A 56 -7.02 -15.98 -0.32
CA ARG A 56 -7.47 -17.08 -1.18
C ARG A 56 -6.90 -16.87 -2.58
N TRP A 57 -6.58 -17.95 -3.28
CA TRP A 57 -5.91 -17.89 -4.59
C TRP A 57 -6.69 -17.03 -5.60
N TRP A 58 -8.03 -17.04 -5.54
CA TRP A 58 -8.88 -16.23 -6.40
C TRP A 58 -8.89 -14.73 -6.09
N HIS A 59 -8.37 -14.31 -4.92
CA HIS A 59 -8.17 -12.89 -4.62
C HIS A 59 -6.83 -12.38 -5.19
N ALA A 60 -5.91 -13.27 -5.59
CA ALA A 60 -4.59 -12.89 -6.08
C ALA A 60 -4.64 -11.97 -7.33
N PRO A 61 -5.53 -12.18 -8.32
CA PRO A 61 -5.62 -11.29 -9.47
C PRO A 61 -5.99 -9.86 -9.08
N GLY A 62 -7.04 -9.66 -8.27
CA GLY A 62 -7.45 -8.32 -7.83
C GLY A 62 -6.38 -7.61 -6.99
N LEU A 63 -5.59 -8.40 -6.25
CA LEU A 63 -4.46 -7.91 -5.47
C LEU A 63 -3.30 -7.44 -6.35
N LEU A 64 -2.93 -8.26 -7.33
CA LEU A 64 -1.93 -7.91 -8.33
C LEU A 64 -2.35 -6.66 -9.09
N THR A 65 -3.61 -6.58 -9.56
CA THR A 65 -4.14 -5.39 -10.24
C THR A 65 -4.05 -4.15 -9.37
N SER A 66 -4.33 -4.26 -8.06
CA SER A 66 -4.25 -3.11 -7.16
C SER A 66 -2.82 -2.63 -6.95
N LEU A 67 -1.86 -3.55 -6.83
CA LEU A 67 -0.44 -3.22 -6.71
C LEU A 67 0.10 -2.59 -7.99
N LEU A 68 -0.27 -3.13 -9.16
CA LEU A 68 0.10 -2.57 -10.46
C LEU A 68 -0.52 -1.18 -10.65
N LEU A 69 -1.79 -1.00 -10.28
CA LEU A 69 -2.48 0.28 -10.39
C LEU A 69 -1.85 1.35 -9.49
N ALA A 70 -1.49 0.99 -8.26
CA ALA A 70 -0.78 1.89 -7.36
C ALA A 70 0.63 2.22 -7.84
N GLY A 71 1.37 1.22 -8.32
CA GLY A 71 2.71 1.42 -8.89
C GLY A 71 2.67 2.32 -10.11
N TRP A 72 1.71 2.10 -11.01
CA TRP A 72 1.49 2.98 -12.16
C TRP A 72 1.10 4.40 -11.74
N GLY A 73 0.19 4.55 -10.77
CA GLY A 73 -0.18 5.86 -10.22
C GLY A 73 1.02 6.59 -9.59
N ALA A 74 1.80 5.92 -8.74
CA ALA A 74 2.99 6.51 -8.14
C ALA A 74 4.02 6.92 -9.20
N TRP A 75 4.24 6.08 -10.20
CA TRP A 75 5.15 6.37 -11.31
C TRP A 75 4.66 7.56 -12.14
N THR A 76 3.37 7.64 -12.44
CA THR A 76 2.82 8.70 -13.31
C THR A 76 2.62 10.04 -12.59
N PHE A 77 2.51 10.04 -11.26
CA PHE A 77 2.35 11.26 -10.46
C PHE A 77 3.59 12.16 -10.46
N GLN A 78 4.79 11.60 -10.64
CA GLN A 78 6.05 12.37 -10.67
C GLN A 78 6.72 12.35 -12.06
N PRO A 79 6.11 12.96 -13.10
CA PRO A 79 6.65 12.91 -14.45
C PRO A 79 7.87 13.83 -14.67
N GLN A 80 8.14 14.80 -13.77
CA GLN A 80 9.21 15.81 -13.91
C GLN A 80 10.44 15.60 -13.00
N GLU A 81 10.43 14.61 -12.10
CA GLU A 81 11.54 14.38 -11.18
C GLU A 81 12.63 13.48 -11.78
N GLU A 82 13.85 13.56 -11.21
CA GLU A 82 14.95 12.65 -11.56
C GLU A 82 14.48 11.19 -11.51
N THR A 83 14.83 10.41 -12.54
CA THR A 83 14.39 9.01 -12.70
C THR A 83 14.62 8.16 -11.45
N GLY A 84 15.66 8.46 -10.66
CA GLY A 84 15.96 7.79 -9.39
C GLY A 84 14.93 8.06 -8.29
N LEU A 85 14.48 9.31 -8.13
CA LEU A 85 13.51 9.71 -7.11
C LEU A 85 12.12 9.13 -7.42
N ARG A 86 11.73 9.17 -8.70
CA ARG A 86 10.50 8.56 -9.22
C ARG A 86 10.46 7.04 -9.01
N ALA A 87 11.56 6.35 -9.29
CA ALA A 87 11.68 4.91 -9.07
C ALA A 87 11.62 4.56 -7.58
N PHE A 88 12.29 5.36 -6.73
CA PHE A 88 12.24 5.20 -5.28
C PHE A 88 10.82 5.38 -4.73
N PHE A 89 10.11 6.46 -5.11
CA PHE A 89 8.75 6.72 -4.66
C PHE A 89 7.78 5.61 -5.10
N THR A 90 7.90 5.17 -6.35
CA THR A 90 7.10 4.06 -6.88
C THR A 90 7.34 2.76 -6.11
N ALA A 91 8.60 2.42 -5.88
CA ALA A 91 8.98 1.24 -5.10
C ALA A 91 8.46 1.34 -3.66
N PHE A 92 8.57 2.51 -3.04
CA PHE A 92 8.07 2.78 -1.70
C PHE A 92 6.56 2.55 -1.58
N ILE A 93 5.75 3.09 -2.50
CA ILE A 93 4.29 2.93 -2.50
C ILE A 93 3.88 1.47 -2.71
N VAL A 94 4.47 0.79 -3.69
CA VAL A 94 4.19 -0.64 -3.96
C VAL A 94 4.55 -1.48 -2.75
N LEU A 95 5.67 -1.20 -2.11
CA LEU A 95 6.15 -1.93 -0.94
C LEU A 95 5.28 -1.65 0.31
N ALA A 96 4.83 -0.42 0.52
CA ALA A 96 3.89 -0.05 1.58
C ALA A 96 2.55 -0.78 1.46
N LEU A 97 2.00 -0.81 0.26
CA LEU A 97 0.76 -1.51 -0.02
C LEU A 97 0.94 -3.02 0.12
N SER A 98 2.01 -3.57 -0.45
CA SER A 98 2.35 -5.00 -0.32
C SER A 98 2.49 -5.41 1.16
N TYR A 99 3.13 -4.57 1.97
CA TYR A 99 3.26 -4.78 3.41
C TYR A 99 1.91 -4.70 4.13
N GLY A 100 1.10 -3.66 3.85
CA GLY A 100 -0.25 -3.53 4.40
C GLY A 100 -1.12 -4.73 4.06
N ILE A 101 -0.97 -5.28 2.86
CA ILE A 101 -1.63 -6.51 2.40
C ILE A 101 -1.09 -7.75 3.13
N ALA A 102 0.22 -7.86 3.33
CA ALA A 102 0.83 -8.99 4.03
C ALA A 102 0.43 -9.02 5.51
N CYS A 103 0.42 -7.87 6.17
CA CYS A 103 0.00 -7.73 7.57
C CYS A 103 -1.50 -7.94 7.79
N THR A 104 -2.30 -7.76 6.74
CA THR A 104 -3.73 -8.04 6.74
C THR A 104 -4.06 -9.48 6.30
N ALA A 105 -3.07 -10.29 5.91
CA ALA A 105 -3.27 -11.72 5.67
C ALA A 105 -3.13 -12.51 6.98
N THR A 106 -4.03 -13.47 7.24
CA THR A 106 -3.73 -14.54 8.21
C THR A 106 -2.68 -15.45 7.59
N LEU A 107 -1.42 -15.16 7.87
CA LEU A 107 -0.33 -16.08 7.59
C LEU A 107 -0.28 -17.13 8.71
N PRO A 108 -0.04 -18.42 8.38
CA PRO A 108 0.31 -19.43 9.37
C PRO A 108 1.43 -18.90 10.27
N ASP A 109 1.50 -19.36 11.52
CA ASP A 109 2.57 -18.96 12.43
C ASP A 109 3.90 -19.56 11.97
N THR A 110 4.56 -18.86 11.05
CA THR A 110 5.83 -19.26 10.43
C THR A 110 7.00 -18.50 11.06
N PRO A 111 8.23 -19.04 11.01
CA PRO A 111 9.43 -18.30 11.42
C PRO A 111 9.56 -16.94 10.72
N TRP A 112 9.22 -16.88 9.42
CA TRP A 112 9.14 -15.63 8.66
C TRP A 112 8.21 -14.60 9.31
N ARG A 113 7.01 -15.01 9.74
CA ARG A 113 6.05 -14.11 10.37
C ARG A 113 6.59 -13.55 11.69
N ARG A 114 7.15 -14.38 12.55
CA ARG A 114 7.69 -13.97 13.86
C ARG A 114 8.90 -13.05 13.74
N HIS A 115 9.74 -13.25 12.73
CA HIS A 115 11.00 -12.51 12.57
C HIS A 115 10.90 -11.29 11.65
N VAL A 116 9.91 -11.23 10.75
CA VAL A 116 9.81 -10.15 9.75
C VAL A 116 8.53 -9.31 9.93
N LEU A 117 7.37 -9.95 10.12
CA LEU A 117 6.07 -9.27 10.12
C LEU A 117 5.62 -8.77 11.49
N GLU A 118 5.84 -9.54 12.55
CA GLU A 118 5.46 -9.14 13.91
C GLU A 118 6.31 -7.99 14.49
N PRO A 119 7.64 -7.93 14.24
CA PRO A 119 8.46 -6.81 14.72
C PRO A 119 8.08 -5.49 14.05
N THR A 120 7.77 -5.52 12.75
CA THR A 120 7.27 -4.34 12.01
C THR A 120 5.89 -3.90 12.51
N ARG A 121 5.04 -4.83 12.96
CA ARG A 121 3.76 -4.52 13.60
C ARG A 121 3.90 -3.80 14.94
N ARG A 122 4.93 -4.06 15.74
CA ARG A 122 5.18 -3.29 16.98
C ARG A 122 5.40 -1.80 16.69
N PHE A 123 5.96 -1.47 15.52
CA PHE A 123 6.13 -0.07 15.12
C PHE A 123 4.81 0.63 14.76
N ALA A 124 3.83 -0.12 14.24
CA ALA A 124 2.46 0.37 14.07
C ALA A 124 1.76 0.68 15.42
N GLY A 125 2.29 0.17 16.53
CA GLY A 125 1.82 0.50 17.88
C GLY A 125 2.16 1.92 18.33
N TYR A 126 3.10 2.61 17.66
CA TYR A 126 3.45 4.01 17.93
C TYR A 126 2.62 5.00 17.08
N SER A 127 1.71 4.50 16.25
CA SER A 127 0.87 5.29 15.36
C SER A 127 -0.05 6.23 16.15
N ILE A 128 -0.04 7.52 15.77
CA ILE A 128 -0.98 8.52 16.28
C ILE A 128 -2.25 8.54 15.42
N PRO A 129 -3.38 9.12 15.89
CA PRO A 129 -4.55 9.28 15.06
C PRO A 129 -4.17 9.93 13.72
N PHE A 130 -4.62 9.33 12.61
CA PHE A 130 -4.39 9.78 11.23
C PHE A 130 -2.98 9.56 10.65
N VAL A 131 -1.99 9.11 11.42
CA VAL A 131 -0.65 8.76 10.91
C VAL A 131 -0.28 7.36 11.38
N ASP A 132 -0.38 6.39 10.47
CA ASP A 132 0.10 5.04 10.72
C ASP A 132 1.60 4.96 10.44
N PHE A 133 2.42 5.23 11.46
CA PHE A 133 3.88 5.10 11.38
C PHE A 133 4.31 3.69 10.97
N GLY A 134 3.51 2.67 11.30
CA GLY A 134 3.69 1.32 10.80
C GLY A 134 3.61 1.25 9.28
N LEU A 135 2.61 1.89 8.67
CA LEU A 135 2.43 1.92 7.23
C LEU A 135 3.50 2.76 6.50
N VAL A 136 3.98 3.84 7.14
CA VAL A 136 4.99 4.75 6.60
C VAL A 136 6.41 4.17 6.69
N PHE A 137 6.76 3.53 7.82
CA PHE A 137 8.10 2.99 8.04
C PHE A 137 8.25 1.52 7.64
N ALA A 138 7.17 0.75 7.52
CA ALA A 138 7.26 -0.64 7.09
C ALA A 138 7.92 -0.85 5.73
N PRO A 139 7.77 0.01 4.71
CA PRO A 139 8.53 -0.11 3.47
C PRO A 139 10.05 -0.07 3.67
N PHE A 140 10.54 0.59 4.72
CA PHE A 140 11.97 0.63 5.02
C PHE A 140 12.39 -0.54 5.90
N LEU A 141 11.57 -0.84 6.91
CA LEU A 141 11.90 -1.86 7.92
C LEU A 141 11.68 -3.28 7.42
N PHE A 142 10.67 -3.52 6.57
CA PHE A 142 10.35 -4.83 6.01
C PHE A 142 11.49 -5.39 5.16
N PRO A 143 12.10 -4.69 4.19
CA PRO A 143 13.25 -5.18 3.45
C PRO A 143 14.45 -5.47 4.34
N ILE A 144 14.71 -4.64 5.35
CA ILE A 144 15.82 -4.84 6.28
C ILE A 144 15.62 -6.13 7.09
N LEU A 145 14.41 -6.36 7.62
CA LEU A 145 14.10 -7.56 8.38
C LEU A 145 14.02 -8.81 7.48
N ALA A 146 13.48 -8.70 6.28
CA ALA A 146 13.46 -9.75 5.27
C ALA A 146 14.88 -10.17 4.88
N LEU A 147 15.74 -9.20 4.57
CA LEU A 147 17.15 -9.41 4.25
C LEU A 147 17.89 -10.03 5.44
N ARG A 148 17.68 -9.50 6.65
CA ARG A 148 18.25 -10.06 7.89
C ARG A 148 17.78 -11.50 8.12
N TYR A 149 16.51 -11.81 7.84
CA TYR A 149 16.00 -13.17 7.89
C TYR A 149 16.76 -14.05 6.90
N PHE A 150 16.89 -13.68 5.62
CA PHE A 150 17.61 -14.52 4.66
C PHE A 150 19.12 -14.64 4.93
N ILE A 151 19.77 -13.59 5.47
CA ILE A 151 21.20 -13.63 5.82
C ILE A 151 21.45 -14.43 7.11
N ARG A 152 20.58 -14.30 8.10
CA ARG A 152 20.76 -14.90 9.44
C ARG A 152 19.88 -16.09 9.71
N SER A 153 19.03 -16.53 8.76
CA SER A 153 18.22 -17.73 8.97
C SER A 153 19.19 -18.85 9.28
N PRO A 154 19.11 -19.44 10.49
CA PRO A 154 19.69 -20.74 10.68
C PRO A 154 19.05 -21.65 9.64
N ARG A 155 19.84 -22.60 9.14
CA ARG A 155 19.27 -23.83 8.60
C ARG A 155 18.56 -24.51 9.77
N ASP A 156 17.30 -24.16 10.00
CA ASP A 156 16.36 -24.94 10.80
C ASP A 156 15.43 -25.68 9.84
#